data_AF-A0A162LN29-F1
#
_entry.id   AF-A0A162LN29-F1
#
_cell.length_a   1.000
_cell.length_b   1.000
_cell.length_c   1.000
_cell.angle_alpha   90.00
_cell.angle_beta   90.00
_cell.angle_gamma   90.00
#
_symmetry.space_group_name_H-M   'P 1'
#
loop_
_entity.id
_entity.type
_entity.pdbx_description
1 polymer ?
#
loop_
_entity_poly.entity_id
_entity_poly.type
_entity_poly.pdbx_seq_one_letter_code
_entity_poly.pdbx_strand_id
1 'polypeptide(L)'
;MGKDRSRGCGQTPRTVGSFARCGAHSLLRRAINTANAALDAANRHWIPVTRTWRLKERHYGDLQGKNKAEAAQDFGDNQVKLWRRSYDTRPPPMRDEAYAAQQADAQYGSIGEQTPRTECLEDVLARMLPFWESDIVPELRGGNTVLVVAHSNS
;
A
#
# COMPACT_ATOMS: atom_id res chain seq x y z
N MET A 1 -2.45 -15.33 -9.77
CA MET A 1 -3.60 -15.65 -8.89
C MET A 1 -4.32 -14.38 -8.35
N GLY A 2 -4.40 -13.27 -9.11
CA GLY A 2 -4.93 -11.98 -8.59
C GLY A 2 -5.94 -11.23 -9.48
N LYS A 3 -6.25 -11.72 -10.69
CA LYS A 3 -7.19 -11.05 -11.61
C LYS A 3 -8.66 -11.30 -11.27
N ASP A 4 -8.99 -12.36 -10.54
CA ASP A 4 -10.40 -12.72 -10.27
C ASP A 4 -11.02 -11.99 -9.07
N ARG A 5 -10.21 -11.58 -8.09
CA ARG A 5 -10.74 -10.87 -6.90
C ARG A 5 -11.17 -9.44 -7.18
N SER A 6 -10.62 -8.79 -8.21
CA SER A 6 -11.03 -7.43 -8.59
C SER A 6 -12.43 -7.38 -9.23
N ARG A 7 -12.89 -8.49 -9.83
CA ARG A 7 -14.22 -8.58 -10.46
C ARG A 7 -15.36 -8.70 -9.44
N GLY A 8 -15.11 -9.34 -8.30
CA GLY A 8 -16.11 -9.51 -7.23
C GLY A 8 -16.39 -8.25 -6.40
N CYS A 9 -15.45 -7.31 -6.33
CA CYS A 9 -15.62 -6.05 -5.59
C CYS A 9 -16.56 -5.05 -6.32
N GLY A 10 -16.80 -5.26 -7.63
CA GLY A 10 -17.64 -4.38 -8.45
C GLY A 10 -19.13 -4.72 -8.48
N GLN A 11 -19.58 -5.73 -7.74
CA GLN A 11 -20.98 -6.20 -7.76
C GLN A 11 -21.77 -5.88 -6.48
N THR A 12 -21.43 -4.81 -5.77
CA THR A 12 -22.33 -4.27 -4.75
C THR A 12 -23.51 -3.58 -5.45
N PRO A 13 -24.77 -3.88 -5.07
CA PRO A 13 -25.94 -3.28 -5.70
C PRO A 13 -25.86 -1.76 -5.63
N ARG A 14 -26.26 -1.07 -6.71
CA ARG A 14 -26.43 0.39 -6.79
C ARG A 14 -27.37 0.86 -5.68
N THR A 15 -26.81 1.09 -4.50
CA THR A 15 -27.53 1.66 -3.38
C THR A 15 -27.43 3.16 -3.56
N VAL A 16 -28.55 3.79 -3.88
CA VAL A 16 -28.66 5.23 -4.03
C VAL A 16 -28.22 5.87 -2.71
N GLY A 17 -27.14 6.65 -2.73
CA GLY A 17 -26.86 7.57 -1.63
C GLY A 17 -25.42 8.03 -1.43
N SER A 18 -24.40 7.28 -1.85
CA SER A 18 -23.03 7.79 -1.67
C SER A 18 -22.05 7.24 -2.70
N PHE A 19 -21.62 8.11 -3.60
CA PHE A 19 -20.56 7.82 -4.56
C PHE A 19 -19.26 8.47 -4.09
N ALA A 20 -18.14 7.79 -4.31
CA ALA A 20 -16.84 8.34 -4.00
C ALA A 20 -16.64 9.69 -4.71
N ARG A 21 -16.28 10.72 -3.94
CA ARG A 21 -15.96 12.05 -4.44
C ARG A 21 -14.48 12.19 -4.78
N CYS A 22 -13.63 11.43 -4.09
CA CYS A 22 -12.21 11.31 -4.35
C CYS A 22 -11.72 9.87 -4.10
N GLY A 23 -10.59 9.53 -4.71
CA GLY A 23 -9.89 8.26 -4.50
C GLY A 23 -8.47 8.46 -3.97
N ALA A 24 -7.97 7.48 -3.23
CA ALA A 24 -6.57 7.40 -2.83
C ALA A 24 -6.03 6.00 -3.06
N HIS A 25 -4.84 5.88 -3.64
CA HIS A 25 -4.20 4.58 -3.78
C HIS A 25 -2.67 4.66 -3.69
N SER A 26 -2.04 3.52 -3.42
CA SER A 26 -0.57 3.41 -3.40
C SER A 26 0.06 3.61 -4.79
N LEU A 27 1.38 3.82 -4.85
CA LEU A 27 2.14 3.86 -6.10
C LEU A 27 2.29 2.48 -6.79
N LEU A 28 1.87 1.38 -6.16
CA LEU A 28 2.07 0.04 -6.69
C LEU A 28 0.97 -0.35 -7.68
N ARG A 29 1.38 -0.80 -8.87
CA ARG A 29 0.51 -1.17 -10.00
C ARG A 29 -0.73 -2.00 -9.64
N ARG A 30 -0.63 -2.91 -8.67
CA ARG A 30 -1.77 -3.74 -8.21
C ARG A 30 -2.89 -2.91 -7.56
N ALA A 31 -2.54 -1.89 -6.78
CA ALA A 31 -3.51 -0.98 -6.18
C ALA A 31 -4.11 -0.06 -7.25
N ILE A 32 -3.27 0.46 -8.16
CA ILE A 32 -3.69 1.30 -9.29
C ILE A 32 -4.75 0.56 -10.14
N ASN A 33 -4.44 -0.67 -10.54
CA ASN A 33 -5.36 -1.45 -11.38
C ASN A 33 -6.66 -1.78 -10.66
N THR A 34 -6.61 -2.02 -9.34
CA THR A 34 -7.80 -2.30 -8.54
C THR A 34 -8.67 -1.05 -8.39
N ALA A 35 -8.06 0.11 -8.14
CA ALA A 35 -8.76 1.39 -8.07
C ALA A 35 -9.43 1.72 -9.43
N ASN A 36 -8.70 1.59 -10.53
CA ASN A 36 -9.24 1.84 -11.86
C ASN A 36 -10.41 0.89 -12.18
N ALA A 37 -10.31 -0.40 -11.85
CA ALA A 37 -11.40 -1.34 -12.06
C ALA A 37 -12.66 -1.00 -11.22
N ALA A 38 -12.46 -0.57 -9.97
CA ALA A 38 -13.57 -0.14 -9.11
C ALA A 38 -14.24 1.14 -9.62
N LEU A 39 -13.44 2.13 -10.06
CA LEU A 39 -13.94 3.37 -10.64
C LEU A 39 -14.66 3.15 -11.97
N ASP A 40 -14.19 2.20 -12.78
CA ASP A 40 -14.84 1.78 -14.03
C ASP A 40 -16.22 1.18 -13.77
N ALA A 41 -16.30 0.21 -12.86
CA ALA A 41 -17.56 -0.42 -12.47
C ALA A 41 -18.57 0.59 -11.89
N ALA A 42 -18.07 1.64 -11.22
CA ALA A 42 -18.89 2.71 -10.66
C ALA A 42 -19.19 3.86 -11.64
N ASN A 43 -18.62 3.87 -12.86
CA ASN A 43 -18.66 4.98 -13.82
C ASN A 43 -18.17 6.31 -13.23
N ARG A 44 -16.99 6.29 -12.58
CA ARG A 44 -16.44 7.40 -11.78
C ARG A 44 -14.96 7.71 -12.07
N HIS A 45 -14.43 7.38 -13.25
CA HIS A 45 -13.03 7.69 -13.62
C HIS A 45 -12.65 9.17 -13.55
N TRP A 46 -13.64 10.06 -13.60
CA TRP A 46 -13.45 11.51 -13.60
C TRP A 46 -13.15 12.10 -12.21
N ILE A 47 -13.34 11.33 -11.13
CA ILE A 47 -13.09 11.85 -9.79
C ILE A 47 -11.58 12.07 -9.56
N PRO A 48 -11.18 13.06 -8.73
CA PRO A 48 -9.79 13.24 -8.36
C PRO A 48 -9.23 12.00 -7.64
N VAL A 49 -8.01 11.61 -7.99
CA VAL A 49 -7.29 10.48 -7.39
C VAL A 49 -5.91 10.91 -6.90
N THR A 50 -5.70 10.83 -5.58
CA THR A 50 -4.40 11.08 -4.94
C THR A 50 -3.58 9.79 -4.91
N ARG A 51 -2.33 9.87 -5.36
CA ARG A 51 -1.38 8.76 -5.32
C ARG A 51 -0.29 9.07 -4.30
N THR A 52 -0.12 8.20 -3.31
CA THR A 52 0.85 8.45 -2.24
C THR A 52 1.64 7.20 -1.88
N TRP A 53 2.91 7.39 -1.56
CA TRP A 53 3.78 6.33 -1.07
C TRP A 53 3.39 5.87 0.33
N ARG A 54 2.72 6.74 1.10
CA ARG A 54 2.24 6.48 2.46
C ARG A 54 1.20 5.35 2.53
N LEU A 55 0.60 4.98 1.40
CA LEU A 55 -0.29 3.83 1.24
C LEU A 55 0.39 2.61 0.61
N LYS A 56 1.73 2.58 0.45
CA LYS A 56 2.44 1.38 -0.04
C LYS A 56 2.38 0.27 1.00
N GLU A 57 2.49 -0.96 0.53
CA GLU A 57 2.69 -2.14 1.37
C GLU A 57 3.96 -2.00 2.23
N ARG A 58 3.99 -2.72 3.36
CA ARG A 58 5.16 -2.81 4.25
C ARG A 58 6.42 -3.18 3.47
N HIS A 59 7.48 -2.41 3.67
CA HIS A 59 8.79 -2.67 3.07
C HIS A 59 9.49 -3.85 3.76
N TYR A 60 9.58 -5.00 3.08
CA TYR A 60 10.18 -6.22 3.64
C TYR A 60 11.72 -6.24 3.67
N GLY A 61 12.36 -5.12 3.38
CA GLY A 61 13.82 -4.99 3.39
C GLY A 61 14.51 -5.98 2.46
N ASP A 62 15.55 -6.65 2.95
CA ASP A 62 16.33 -7.63 2.17
C ASP A 62 15.57 -8.94 1.90
N LEU A 63 14.35 -9.09 2.45
CA LEU A 63 13.46 -10.20 2.09
C LEU A 63 12.69 -9.95 0.80
N GLN A 64 12.77 -8.75 0.21
CA GLN A 64 12.13 -8.48 -1.08
C GLN A 64 12.71 -9.37 -2.17
N GLY A 65 11.83 -9.96 -2.98
CA GLY A 65 12.21 -10.89 -4.05
C GLY A 65 12.44 -12.33 -3.58
N LYS A 66 12.67 -12.57 -2.28
CA LYS A 66 12.78 -13.92 -1.72
C LYS A 66 11.41 -14.54 -1.51
N ASN A 67 11.28 -15.81 -1.85
CA ASN A 67 10.11 -16.59 -1.47
C ASN A 67 10.22 -17.02 0.01
N LYS A 68 9.11 -17.53 0.57
CA LYS A 68 9.07 -17.90 1.99
C LYS A 68 10.04 -19.03 2.34
N ALA A 69 10.24 -19.99 1.44
CA ALA A 69 11.11 -21.13 1.67
C ALA A 69 12.59 -20.71 1.65
N GLU A 70 12.99 -19.86 0.70
CA GLU A 70 14.33 -19.26 0.65
C GLU A 70 14.63 -18.47 1.93
N ALA A 71 13.72 -17.58 2.34
CA ALA A 71 13.90 -16.82 3.57
C ALA A 71 13.97 -17.71 4.82
N ALA A 72 13.22 -18.83 4.85
CA ALA A 72 13.25 -19.77 5.96
C ALA A 72 14.55 -20.59 6.00
N GLN A 73 15.15 -20.89 4.85
CA GLN A 73 16.47 -21.52 4.78
C GLN A 73 17.56 -20.60 5.31
N ASP A 74 17.51 -19.31 4.95
CA ASP A 74 18.52 -18.32 5.37
C ASP A 74 18.40 -17.93 6.85
N PHE A 75 17.17 -17.75 7.36
CA PHE A 75 16.92 -17.12 8.66
C PHE A 75 16.14 -17.98 9.66
N GLY A 76 15.64 -19.14 9.24
CA GLY A 76 14.79 -20.01 10.05
C GLY A 76 13.32 -19.61 10.04
N ASP A 77 12.44 -20.62 10.09
CA ASP A 77 10.99 -20.46 10.02
C ASP A 77 10.42 -19.54 11.13
N ASN A 78 10.94 -19.67 12.34
CA ASN A 78 10.48 -18.87 13.49
C ASN A 78 10.77 -17.38 13.28
N GLN A 79 11.93 -17.03 12.74
CA GLN A 79 12.31 -15.66 12.47
C GLN A 79 11.47 -15.05 11.34
N VAL A 80 11.28 -15.80 10.24
CA VAL A 80 10.41 -15.38 9.13
C VAL A 80 8.97 -15.19 9.60
N LYS A 81 8.48 -16.06 10.49
CA LYS A 81 7.15 -15.94 11.08
C LYS A 81 7.03 -14.71 11.98
N LEU A 82 8.07 -14.43 12.78
CA LEU A 82 8.13 -13.24 13.64
C LEU A 82 8.03 -11.96 12.80
N TRP A 83 8.87 -11.79 11.78
CA TRP A 83 8.83 -10.62 10.89
C TRP A 83 7.49 -10.42 10.18
N ARG A 84 6.77 -11.52 9.88
CA ARG A 84 5.48 -11.44 9.20
C ARG A 84 4.33 -11.04 10.12
N ARG A 85 4.43 -11.34 11.42
CA ARG A 85 3.33 -11.19 12.38
C ARG A 85 3.56 -10.15 13.47
N SER A 86 4.81 -9.81 13.74
CA SER A 86 5.15 -8.84 14.77
C SER A 86 4.72 -7.43 14.36
N TYR A 87 4.36 -6.65 15.38
CA TYR A 87 3.99 -5.25 15.23
C TYR A 87 5.24 -4.37 15.06
N ASP A 88 6.28 -4.60 15.85
CA ASP A 88 7.45 -3.72 16.01
C ASP A 88 8.75 -4.30 15.45
N THR A 89 8.76 -5.59 15.09
CA THR A 89 10.00 -6.27 14.66
C THR A 89 10.23 -6.11 13.16
N ARG A 90 11.29 -5.40 12.79
CA ARG A 90 11.69 -5.15 11.40
C ARG A 90 12.43 -6.36 10.79
N PRO A 91 12.17 -6.72 9.53
CA PRO A 91 13.06 -7.55 8.72
C PRO A 91 14.45 -6.93 8.55
N PRO A 92 15.46 -7.69 8.08
CA PRO A 92 16.78 -7.15 7.77
C PRO A 92 16.69 -5.99 6.77
N PRO A 93 17.43 -4.88 6.98
CA PRO A 93 17.43 -3.75 6.07
C PRO A 93 17.99 -4.12 4.72
N MET A 94 17.49 -3.46 3.67
CA MET A 94 18.01 -3.60 2.31
C MET A 94 19.50 -3.21 2.24
N ARG A 95 20.27 -4.01 1.49
CA ARG A 95 21.69 -3.77 1.21
C ARG A 95 21.90 -2.48 0.40
N ASP A 96 23.06 -1.85 0.54
CA ASP A 96 23.33 -0.52 -0.03
C ASP A 96 23.15 -0.45 -1.54
N GLU A 97 23.62 -1.44 -2.28
CA GLU A 97 23.44 -1.51 -3.74
C GLU A 97 21.96 -1.51 -4.15
N ALA A 98 21.14 -2.30 -3.46
CA ALA A 98 19.72 -2.41 -3.74
C ALA A 98 18.97 -1.16 -3.28
N TYR A 99 19.40 -0.54 -2.18
CA TYR A 99 18.84 0.69 -1.67
C TYR A 99 19.13 1.88 -2.61
N ALA A 100 20.35 1.98 -3.12
CA ALA A 100 20.73 2.99 -4.10
C ALA A 100 19.91 2.84 -5.40
N ALA A 101 19.73 1.60 -5.87
CA ALA A 101 18.87 1.31 -7.01
C ALA A 101 17.41 1.72 -6.75
N GLN A 102 16.88 1.46 -5.55
CA GLN A 102 15.53 1.88 -5.16
C GLN A 102 15.38 3.40 -5.14
N GLN A 103 16.36 4.13 -4.58
CA GLN A 103 16.32 5.59 -4.57
C GLN A 103 16.41 6.20 -5.97
N ALA A 104 17.14 5.56 -6.88
CA ALA A 104 17.27 6.01 -8.27
C ALA A 104 16.02 5.73 -9.12
N ASP A 105 15.10 4.85 -8.67
CA ASP A 105 13.86 4.60 -9.38
C ASP A 105 12.93 5.82 -9.32
N ALA A 106 12.44 6.25 -10.48
CA ALA A 106 11.55 7.40 -10.64
C ALA A 106 10.33 7.36 -9.72
N GLN A 107 9.83 6.18 -9.33
CA GLN A 107 8.70 6.04 -8.40
C GLN A 107 9.03 6.51 -6.97
N TYR A 108 10.32 6.56 -6.60
CA TYR A 108 10.80 7.00 -5.28
C TYR A 108 11.43 8.40 -5.30
N GLY A 109 11.55 9.03 -6.47
CA GLY A 109 12.19 10.35 -6.62
C GLY A 109 11.56 11.44 -5.76
N SER A 110 10.26 11.37 -5.47
CA SER A 110 9.55 12.32 -4.60
C SER A 110 9.63 11.99 -3.11
N ILE A 111 10.18 10.84 -2.74
CA ILE A 111 10.25 10.32 -1.36
C ILE A 111 11.63 10.62 -0.76
N GLY A 112 12.70 10.54 -1.57
CA GLY A 112 14.06 10.87 -1.17
C GLY A 112 14.52 10.09 0.06
N GLU A 113 14.98 10.80 1.09
CA GLU A 113 15.48 10.24 2.36
C GLU A 113 14.41 9.49 3.18
N GLN A 114 13.12 9.73 2.90
CA GLN A 114 12.02 9.01 3.57
C GLN A 114 11.83 7.58 3.02
N THR A 115 12.62 7.17 2.03
CA THR A 115 12.54 5.84 1.43
C THR A 115 12.98 4.80 2.46
N PRO A 116 12.11 3.88 2.90
CA PRO A 116 12.47 2.93 3.94
C PRO A 116 13.45 1.87 3.43
N ARG A 117 14.39 1.47 4.28
CA ARG A 117 15.24 0.28 4.06
C ARG A 117 14.58 -1.01 4.53
N THR A 118 13.66 -0.93 5.48
CA THR A 118 12.84 -2.01 6.04
C THR A 118 11.76 -1.38 6.92
N GLU A 119 10.64 -2.06 7.10
CA GLU A 119 9.51 -1.61 7.91
C GLU A 119 8.94 -2.76 8.74
N CYS A 120 8.51 -2.45 9.97
CA CYS A 120 7.53 -3.23 10.73
C CYS A 120 6.13 -2.60 10.59
N LEU A 121 5.11 -3.09 11.31
CA LEU A 121 3.76 -2.50 11.22
C LEU A 121 3.70 -1.11 11.86
N GLU A 122 4.46 -0.89 12.93
CA GLU A 122 4.58 0.41 13.59
C GLU A 122 5.07 1.49 12.60
N ASP A 123 6.09 1.20 11.79
CA ASP A 123 6.59 2.14 10.77
C ASP A 123 5.52 2.48 9.73
N VAL A 124 4.77 1.46 9.28
CA VAL A 124 3.70 1.66 8.30
C VAL A 124 2.61 2.56 8.87
N LEU A 125 2.22 2.33 10.12
CA LEU A 125 1.27 3.19 10.83
C LEU A 125 1.79 4.63 10.93
N ALA A 126 3.05 4.81 11.35
CA ALA A 126 3.68 6.12 11.50
C ALA A 126 3.71 6.91 10.19
N ARG A 127 3.96 6.27 9.04
CA ARG A 127 3.90 6.97 7.74
C ARG A 127 2.50 7.13 7.18
N MET A 128 1.56 6.26 7.52
CA MET A 128 0.19 6.32 7.00
C MET A 128 -0.64 7.39 7.73
N LEU A 129 -0.49 7.51 9.06
CA LEU A 129 -1.28 8.40 9.90
C LEU A 129 -1.28 9.86 9.44
N PRO A 130 -0.13 10.48 9.06
CA PRO A 130 -0.14 11.86 8.55
C PRO A 130 -1.09 12.04 7.36
N PHE A 131 -1.08 11.11 6.40
CA PHE A 131 -1.97 11.17 5.23
C PHE A 131 -3.44 10.91 5.60
N TRP A 132 -3.67 9.99 6.53
CA TRP A 132 -5.01 9.75 7.05
C TRP A 132 -5.61 11.03 7.66
N GLU A 133 -4.84 11.72 8.50
CA GLU A 133 -5.30 12.94 9.18
C GLU A 133 -5.41 14.16 8.26
N SER A 134 -4.48 14.35 7.32
CA SER A 134 -4.46 15.53 6.44
C SER A 134 -5.40 15.43 5.24
N ASP A 135 -5.59 14.25 4.67
CA ASP A 135 -6.29 14.08 3.40
C ASP A 135 -7.62 13.33 3.54
N ILE A 136 -7.66 12.29 4.38
CA ILE A 136 -8.84 11.42 4.46
C ILE A 136 -9.85 11.92 5.49
N VAL A 137 -9.40 12.23 6.70
CA VAL A 137 -10.27 12.70 7.79
C VAL A 137 -11.07 13.96 7.44
N PRO A 138 -10.50 14.99 6.78
CA PRO A 138 -11.26 16.18 6.41
C PRO A 138 -12.38 15.89 5.39
N GLU A 139 -12.11 15.03 4.41
CA GLU A 139 -13.11 14.59 3.42
C GLU A 139 -14.27 13.85 4.09
N LEU A 140 -13.96 12.92 5.01
CA LEU A 140 -14.97 12.19 5.77
C LEU A 140 -15.79 13.13 6.69
N ARG A 141 -15.14 14.08 7.37
CA ARG A 141 -15.82 15.09 8.20
C ARG A 141 -16.70 16.02 7.37
N GLY A 142 -16.35 16.25 6.10
CA GLY A 142 -17.16 16.98 5.14
C GLY A 142 -18.37 16.20 4.61
N GLY A 143 -18.58 14.95 5.04
CA GLY A 143 -19.66 14.08 4.57
C GLY A 143 -19.40 13.44 3.21
N ASN A 144 -18.17 13.50 2.70
CA ASN A 144 -17.81 12.89 1.43
C ASN A 144 -17.51 11.39 1.60
N THR A 145 -17.78 10.62 0.55
CA THR A 145 -17.29 9.24 0.45
C THR A 145 -15.92 9.22 -0.21
N VAL A 146 -14.99 8.51 0.43
CA VAL A 146 -13.61 8.37 -0.02
C VAL A 146 -13.33 6.91 -0.36
N LEU A 147 -12.83 6.63 -1.56
CA LEU A 147 -12.35 5.30 -1.93
C LEU A 147 -10.86 5.17 -1.63
N VAL A 148 -10.48 4.31 -0.69
CA VAL A 148 -9.06 3.99 -0.41
C VAL A 148 -8.74 2.59 -0.92
N VAL A 149 -7.74 2.49 -1.82
CA VAL A 149 -7.25 1.22 -2.35
C VAL A 149 -5.76 1.07 -2.05
N ALA A 150 -5.46 0.27 -1.03
CA ALA A 150 -4.12 0.08 -0.50
C ALA A 150 -3.73 -1.41 -0.46
N HIS A 151 -3.04 -1.85 0.60
CA HIS A 151 -2.54 -3.23 0.77
C HIS A 151 -2.89 -3.77 2.14
N SER A 152 -2.43 -4.97 2.48
CA SER A 152 -2.87 -5.60 3.73
C SER A 152 -2.36 -4.91 4.99
N ASN A 153 -1.18 -4.27 4.94
CA ASN A 153 -0.58 -3.64 6.11
C ASN A 153 -0.73 -2.11 6.14
N SER A 154 -1.37 -1.51 5.12
CA SER A 154 -1.42 -0.07 4.86
C SER A 154 -2.81 0.40 4.50
#